data_AF-A0A7X8XMI1-F1
#
_entry.id   AF-A0A7X8XMI1-F1
#
_cell.length_a   1.000
_cell.length_b   1.000
_cell.length_c   1.000
_cell.angle_alpha   90.00
_cell.angle_beta   90.00
_cell.angle_gamma   90.00
#
_symmetry.space_group_name_H-M   'P 1'
#
loop_
_entity.id
_entity.type
_entity.pdbx_description
1 polymer ?
#
loop_
_entity_poly.entity_id
_entity_poly.type
_entity_poly.pdbx_seq_one_letter_code
_entity_poly.pdbx_strand_id
1 'polypeptide(L)'
;MYSMFTDMHKYLEKYPENTYFTCDDRKLMRSAELMISQCYPPSLINHMDECLQKAGKLVKTPKEKMRLKFVELDFAYLKSTVKALTAYRAFLLFPGQSLFQQICQSLREREEAIANYETAEIPEEWKLRHREKRYYPSNFLAGGTLMGKLGAPFTWDYREMEKTGRLPIVRTKEANARKAAGGMSIDGKLDEKTWQDAPRQQLEKISGGTADTDTFFQVAYDDEYLYFAFEAIHPSLATQAFSSAGKDNYPREENIDLLINTTGLPKRYFQFVLAPAPDSGMDAAMNIALRGADPREDILDCSWDSNWTYAFQLLPEQNKWTAEVRIPLKDLGEFQVKPGKSITMNVGRVHKNRLFLWSPNPEKPLFGNTMYFGNLVFE
;
A
#
# COMPACT_ATOMS: atom_id res chain seq x y z
N MET A 1 -21.39 -13.09 -31.86
CA MET A 1 -20.84 -13.68 -30.62
C MET A 1 -19.73 -12.81 -30.01
N TYR A 2 -19.72 -11.52 -30.37
CA TYR A 2 -19.16 -10.43 -29.59
C TYR A 2 -19.87 -10.37 -28.24
N SER A 3 -19.10 -10.62 -27.18
CA SER A 3 -19.21 -10.01 -25.85
C SER A 3 -20.57 -10.06 -25.14
N MET A 4 -20.69 -11.01 -24.20
CA MET A 4 -21.67 -11.02 -23.11
C MET A 4 -21.70 -9.71 -22.30
N PHE A 5 -20.58 -8.96 -22.29
CA PHE A 5 -20.51 -7.62 -21.70
C PHE A 5 -21.25 -6.57 -22.54
N THR A 6 -21.32 -6.75 -23.86
CA THR A 6 -22.00 -5.83 -24.78
C THR A 6 -23.52 -6.01 -24.71
N ASP A 7 -24.02 -7.23 -24.54
CA ASP A 7 -25.46 -7.48 -24.42
C ASP A 7 -26.01 -7.12 -23.03
N MET A 8 -25.19 -7.21 -21.97
CA MET A 8 -25.57 -6.74 -20.63
C MET A 8 -25.57 -5.20 -20.54
N HIS A 9 -24.71 -4.51 -21.29
CA HIS A 9 -24.72 -3.05 -21.40
C HIS A 9 -25.87 -2.51 -22.28
N LYS A 10 -26.17 -3.16 -23.41
CA LYS A 10 -27.22 -2.69 -24.34
C LYS A 10 -28.64 -2.69 -23.75
N TYR A 11 -28.91 -3.48 -22.72
CA TYR A 11 -30.19 -3.44 -22.00
C TYR A 11 -30.25 -2.36 -20.89
N LEU A 12 -29.11 -1.78 -20.53
CA LEU A 12 -28.96 -0.74 -19.49
C LEU A 12 -28.75 0.67 -20.07
N GLU A 13 -28.60 0.78 -21.39
CA GLU A 13 -28.49 2.06 -22.12
C GLU A 13 -29.85 2.77 -22.22
N LYS A 14 -30.22 3.39 -21.10
CA LYS A 14 -30.95 4.66 -21.09
C LYS A 14 -30.08 5.77 -20.49
N TYR A 15 -28.79 5.75 -20.79
CA TYR A 15 -27.86 6.86 -20.59
C TYR A 15 -27.19 7.19 -21.93
N PRO A 16 -27.09 8.48 -22.29
CA PRO A 16 -26.93 8.92 -23.67
C PRO A 16 -25.54 8.62 -24.23
N GLU A 17 -25.54 8.32 -25.53
CA GLU A 17 -24.45 7.85 -26.40
C GLU A 17 -23.23 8.79 -26.56
N ASN A 18 -22.84 9.60 -25.58
CA ASN A 18 -21.69 10.51 -25.71
C ASN A 18 -20.64 10.45 -24.59
N THR A 19 -20.74 9.53 -23.64
CA THR A 19 -19.60 9.24 -22.75
C THR A 19 -18.71 8.19 -23.37
N TYR A 20 -17.76 8.64 -24.19
CA TYR A 20 -16.51 7.93 -24.44
C TYR A 20 -15.78 7.75 -23.09
N PHE A 21 -16.14 6.73 -22.31
CA PHE A 21 -15.23 6.15 -21.33
C PHE A 21 -14.20 5.33 -22.12
N THR A 22 -13.28 6.02 -22.80
CA THR A 22 -12.08 5.36 -23.27
C THR A 22 -11.31 4.91 -22.03
N CYS A 23 -11.31 3.61 -21.79
CA CYS A 23 -10.47 2.91 -20.81
C CYS A 23 -8.96 3.17 -21.01
N ASP A 24 -8.59 3.98 -22.01
CA ASP A 24 -7.23 4.35 -22.37
C ASP A 24 -6.71 5.60 -21.63
N ASP A 25 -7.57 6.40 -21.00
CA ASP A 25 -7.08 7.54 -20.23
C ASP A 25 -6.67 7.10 -18.81
N ARG A 26 -5.42 6.64 -18.70
CA ARG A 26 -4.78 6.26 -17.43
C ARG A 26 -4.83 7.36 -16.37
N LYS A 27 -5.13 8.61 -16.76
CA LYS A 27 -5.26 9.77 -15.85
C LYS A 27 -6.61 9.84 -15.12
N LEU A 28 -7.66 9.17 -15.61
CA LEU A 28 -9.00 9.21 -15.01
C LEU A 28 -9.29 8.02 -14.08
N MET A 29 -8.62 6.88 -14.26
CA MET A 29 -8.80 5.71 -13.39
C MET A 29 -7.97 5.84 -12.10
N ARG A 30 -8.63 6.26 -11.01
CA ARG A 30 -7.98 6.44 -9.69
C ARG A 30 -7.62 5.10 -9.02
N SER A 31 -8.45 4.05 -9.18
CA SER A 31 -8.15 2.67 -8.75
C SER A 31 -9.22 1.65 -9.22
N ALA A 32 -8.90 0.36 -9.26
CA ALA A 32 -9.85 -0.70 -9.65
C ALA A 32 -11.00 -0.86 -8.65
N GLU A 33 -10.72 -0.64 -7.36
CA GLU A 33 -11.69 -0.66 -6.26
C GLU A 33 -12.75 0.44 -6.41
N LEU A 34 -12.33 1.64 -6.85
CA LEU A 34 -13.25 2.74 -7.10
C LEU A 34 -14.19 2.39 -8.26
N MET A 35 -13.64 1.86 -9.36
CA MET A 35 -14.42 1.42 -10.52
C MET A 35 -15.45 0.36 -10.16
N ILE A 36 -15.03 -0.72 -9.47
CA ILE A 36 -15.95 -1.78 -9.03
C ILE A 36 -17.09 -1.19 -8.20
N SER A 37 -16.78 -0.26 -7.32
CA SER A 37 -17.78 0.28 -6.39
C SER A 37 -18.73 1.29 -7.02
N GLN A 38 -18.28 2.00 -8.06
CA GLN A 38 -19.12 2.92 -8.83
C GLN A 38 -20.00 2.17 -9.83
N CYS A 39 -19.45 1.16 -10.50
CA CYS A 39 -20.19 0.37 -11.48
C CYS A 39 -21.18 -0.61 -10.83
N TYR A 40 -20.90 -1.06 -9.61
CA TYR A 40 -21.72 -2.05 -8.90
C TYR A 40 -22.14 -1.57 -7.51
N PRO A 41 -23.04 -0.57 -7.42
CA PRO A 41 -23.56 -0.12 -6.14
C PRO A 41 -24.37 -1.22 -5.43
N PRO A 42 -24.51 -1.18 -4.09
CA PRO A 42 -25.24 -2.21 -3.34
C PRO A 42 -26.68 -2.47 -3.83
N SER A 43 -27.38 -1.44 -4.28
CA SER A 43 -28.73 -1.57 -4.86
C SER A 43 -28.75 -2.43 -6.11
N LEU A 44 -27.76 -2.28 -7.00
CA LEU A 44 -27.63 -3.10 -8.20
C LEU A 44 -27.28 -4.55 -7.84
N ILE A 45 -26.36 -4.75 -6.90
CA ILE A 45 -26.02 -6.11 -6.43
C ILE A 45 -27.25 -6.81 -5.85
N ASN A 46 -28.04 -6.14 -5.02
CA ASN A 46 -29.28 -6.72 -4.48
C ASN A 46 -30.28 -7.07 -5.59
N HIS A 47 -30.44 -6.19 -6.57
CA HIS A 47 -31.31 -6.45 -7.71
C HIS A 47 -30.86 -7.66 -8.55
N MET A 48 -29.55 -7.78 -8.82
CA MET A 48 -28.98 -8.92 -9.54
C MET A 48 -29.19 -10.23 -8.77
N ASP A 49 -29.06 -10.22 -7.45
CA ASP A 49 -29.32 -11.37 -6.59
C ASP A 49 -30.78 -11.84 -6.69
N GLU A 50 -31.73 -10.91 -6.65
CA GLU A 50 -33.15 -11.21 -6.84
C GLU A 50 -33.44 -11.80 -8.23
N CYS A 51 -32.83 -11.24 -9.28
CA CYS A 51 -32.96 -11.75 -10.63
C CYS A 51 -32.42 -13.18 -10.75
N LEU A 52 -31.28 -13.47 -10.11
CA LEU A 52 -30.67 -14.78 -10.12
C LEU A 52 -31.52 -15.82 -9.40
N GLN A 53 -32.08 -15.46 -8.24
CA GLN A 53 -33.03 -16.32 -7.51
C GLN A 53 -34.30 -16.60 -8.31
N LYS A 54 -34.82 -15.61 -9.05
CA LYS A 54 -35.97 -15.81 -9.95
C LYS A 54 -35.60 -16.74 -11.11
N ALA A 55 -34.45 -16.52 -11.74
CA ALA A 55 -33.96 -17.36 -12.84
C ALA A 55 -33.81 -18.83 -12.41
N GLY A 56 -33.29 -19.09 -11.21
CA GLY A 56 -33.17 -20.44 -10.64
C GLY A 56 -34.49 -21.21 -10.55
N LYS A 57 -35.63 -20.51 -10.40
CA LYS A 57 -36.97 -21.12 -10.39
C LYS A 57 -37.54 -21.38 -11.79
N LEU A 58 -36.96 -20.77 -12.82
CA LEU A 58 -37.48 -20.78 -14.19
C LEU A 58 -36.70 -21.70 -15.14
N VAL A 59 -35.46 -22.06 -14.82
CA VAL A 59 -34.62 -22.93 -15.67
C VAL A 59 -35.18 -24.34 -15.79
N LYS A 60 -35.23 -24.87 -17.01
CA LYS A 60 -35.82 -26.19 -17.30
C LYS A 60 -34.84 -27.14 -17.96
N THR A 61 -34.07 -26.64 -18.93
CA THR A 61 -33.17 -27.47 -19.74
C THR A 61 -31.78 -27.60 -19.11
N PRO A 62 -31.03 -28.68 -19.40
CA PRO A 62 -29.64 -28.81 -18.96
C PRO A 62 -28.75 -27.63 -19.39
N LYS A 63 -29.01 -27.08 -20.59
CA LYS A 63 -28.30 -25.91 -21.12
C LYS A 63 -28.57 -24.63 -20.33
N GLU A 64 -29.83 -24.39 -19.94
CA GLU A 64 -30.21 -23.26 -19.09
C GLU A 64 -29.62 -23.38 -17.69
N LYS A 65 -29.66 -24.58 -17.10
CA LYS A 65 -29.03 -24.86 -15.79
C LYS A 65 -27.52 -24.61 -15.83
N MET A 66 -26.85 -25.04 -16.90
CA MET A 66 -25.40 -24.80 -17.07
C MET A 66 -25.08 -23.30 -17.21
N ARG A 67 -25.86 -22.56 -18.00
CA ARG A 67 -25.69 -21.10 -18.11
C ARG A 67 -25.91 -20.39 -16.78
N LEU A 68 -26.96 -20.79 -16.05
CA LEU A 68 -27.24 -20.23 -14.73
C LEU A 68 -26.06 -20.48 -13.77
N LYS A 69 -25.53 -21.71 -13.74
CA LYS A 69 -24.35 -22.07 -12.93
C LYS A 69 -23.16 -21.14 -13.20
N PHE A 70 -22.89 -20.78 -14.46
CA PHE A 70 -21.83 -19.83 -14.80
C PHE A 70 -22.10 -18.43 -14.24
N VAL A 71 -23.31 -17.91 -14.43
CA VAL A 71 -23.69 -16.60 -13.89
C VAL A 71 -23.61 -16.59 -12.36
N GLU A 72 -24.01 -17.68 -11.70
CA GLU A 72 -23.89 -17.84 -10.25
C GLU A 72 -22.44 -17.77 -9.77
N LEU A 73 -21.51 -18.46 -10.45
CA LEU A 73 -20.09 -18.43 -10.11
C LEU A 73 -19.49 -17.03 -10.27
N ASP A 74 -19.74 -16.37 -11.41
CA ASP A 74 -19.25 -15.00 -11.66
C ASP A 74 -19.85 -14.00 -10.67
N PHE A 75 -21.15 -14.12 -10.40
CA PHE A 75 -21.86 -13.22 -9.51
C PHE A 75 -21.45 -13.39 -8.05
N ALA A 76 -21.16 -14.62 -7.60
CA ALA A 76 -20.66 -14.86 -6.24
C ALA A 76 -19.34 -14.12 -5.97
N TYR A 77 -18.41 -14.12 -6.94
CA TYR A 77 -17.17 -13.35 -6.86
C TYR A 77 -17.44 -11.84 -6.81
N LEU A 78 -18.29 -11.34 -7.71
CA LEU A 78 -18.61 -9.91 -7.76
C LEU A 78 -19.28 -9.44 -6.46
N LYS A 79 -20.30 -10.16 -6.00
CA LYS A 79 -21.07 -9.85 -4.79
C LYS A 79 -20.18 -9.80 -3.55
N SER A 80 -19.36 -10.82 -3.33
CA SER A 80 -18.43 -10.86 -2.19
C SER A 80 -17.38 -9.75 -2.25
N THR A 81 -16.86 -9.44 -3.44
CA THR A 81 -15.93 -8.31 -3.66
C THR A 81 -16.59 -6.96 -3.33
N VAL A 82 -17.81 -6.70 -3.80
CA VAL A 82 -18.55 -5.47 -3.48
C VAL A 82 -18.90 -5.38 -2.00
N LYS A 83 -19.30 -6.49 -1.37
CA LYS A 83 -19.54 -6.54 0.09
C LYS A 83 -18.29 -6.14 0.87
N ALA A 84 -17.14 -6.73 0.53
CA ALA A 84 -15.86 -6.41 1.19
C ALA A 84 -15.49 -4.93 1.04
N LEU A 85 -15.59 -4.37 -0.17
CA LEU A 85 -15.32 -2.95 -0.42
C LEU A 85 -16.28 -2.01 0.31
N THR A 86 -17.56 -2.35 0.35
CA THR A 86 -18.59 -1.54 1.01
C THR A 86 -18.37 -1.53 2.52
N ALA A 87 -18.16 -2.71 3.12
CA ALA A 87 -17.87 -2.84 4.55
C ALA A 87 -16.56 -2.13 4.91
N TYR A 88 -15.53 -2.23 4.07
CA TYR A 88 -14.26 -1.54 4.28
C TYR A 88 -14.41 -0.02 4.27
N ARG A 89 -15.12 0.56 3.29
CA ARG A 89 -15.36 2.01 3.28
C ARG A 89 -16.15 2.50 4.48
N ALA A 90 -17.15 1.72 4.92
CA ALA A 90 -17.86 2.03 6.16
C ALA A 90 -16.92 1.97 7.37
N PHE A 91 -16.03 0.97 7.43
CA PHE A 91 -15.04 0.81 8.49
C PHE A 91 -14.03 1.98 8.54
N LEU A 92 -13.63 2.55 7.40
CA LEU A 92 -12.75 3.73 7.37
C LEU A 92 -13.36 4.95 8.07
N LEU A 93 -14.69 5.12 8.00
CA LEU A 93 -15.40 6.23 8.63
C LEU A 93 -15.84 5.90 10.06
N PHE A 94 -16.16 4.62 10.31
CA PHE A 94 -16.73 4.13 11.56
C PHE A 94 -15.99 2.87 12.01
N PRO A 95 -14.72 2.98 12.42
CA PRO A 95 -13.93 1.82 12.78
C PRO A 95 -14.53 1.08 13.97
N GLY A 96 -14.68 -0.24 13.84
CA GLY A 96 -15.24 -1.07 14.90
C GLY A 96 -15.23 -2.56 14.58
N GLN A 97 -15.29 -3.38 15.63
CA GLN A 97 -15.17 -4.84 15.53
C GLN A 97 -16.25 -5.47 14.64
N SER A 98 -17.48 -4.97 14.70
CA SER A 98 -18.59 -5.49 13.90
C SER A 98 -18.35 -5.31 12.39
N LEU A 99 -17.90 -4.13 11.97
CA LEU A 99 -17.59 -3.88 10.56
C LEU A 99 -16.34 -4.67 10.13
N PHE A 100 -15.34 -4.79 11.00
CA PHE A 100 -14.19 -5.65 10.73
C PHE A 100 -14.59 -7.11 10.50
N GLN A 101 -15.47 -7.69 11.32
CA GLN A 101 -15.99 -9.04 11.13
C GLN A 101 -16.76 -9.18 9.80
N GLN A 102 -17.53 -8.16 9.39
CA GLN A 102 -18.21 -8.16 8.09
C GLN A 102 -17.23 -8.14 6.92
N ILE A 103 -16.11 -7.44 7.05
CA ILE A 103 -15.02 -7.47 6.06
C ILE A 103 -14.42 -8.87 5.99
N CYS A 104 -14.00 -9.45 7.11
CA CYS A 104 -13.42 -10.80 7.17
C CYS A 104 -14.36 -11.85 6.58
N GLN A 105 -15.66 -11.76 6.89
CA GLN A 105 -16.65 -12.66 6.32
C GLN A 105 -16.78 -12.50 4.80
N SER A 106 -16.79 -11.27 4.29
CA SER A 106 -16.86 -11.00 2.85
C SER A 106 -15.60 -11.45 2.11
N LEU A 107 -14.43 -11.37 2.75
CA LEU A 107 -13.16 -11.90 2.23
C LEU A 107 -13.18 -13.43 2.15
N ARG A 108 -13.70 -14.13 3.18
CA ARG A 108 -13.91 -15.59 3.15
C ARG A 108 -14.86 -16.01 2.03
N GLU A 109 -16.01 -15.35 1.91
CA GLU A 109 -16.99 -15.61 0.84
C GLU A 109 -16.36 -15.43 -0.56
N ARG A 110 -15.45 -14.46 -0.69
CA ARG A 110 -14.72 -14.23 -1.94
C ARG A 110 -13.72 -15.33 -2.24
N GLU A 111 -12.94 -15.76 -1.25
CA GLU A 111 -12.03 -16.90 -1.40
C GLU A 111 -12.79 -18.17 -1.78
N GLU A 112 -13.96 -18.41 -1.17
CA GLU A 112 -14.84 -19.52 -1.51
C GLU A 112 -15.38 -19.39 -2.95
N ALA A 113 -15.81 -18.20 -3.37
CA ALA A 113 -16.27 -17.97 -4.75
C ALA A 113 -15.17 -18.25 -5.78
N ILE A 114 -13.91 -17.88 -5.48
CA ILE A 114 -12.76 -18.19 -6.34
C ILE A 114 -12.52 -19.70 -6.39
N ALA A 115 -12.48 -20.37 -5.23
CA ALA A 115 -12.29 -21.82 -5.16
C ALA A 115 -13.41 -22.59 -5.89
N ASN A 116 -14.65 -22.14 -5.76
CA ASN A 116 -15.81 -22.72 -6.45
C ASN A 116 -15.69 -22.54 -7.97
N TYR A 117 -15.18 -21.40 -8.45
CA TYR A 117 -14.92 -21.19 -9.88
C TYR A 117 -13.84 -22.16 -10.40
N GLU A 118 -12.77 -22.36 -9.63
CA GLU A 118 -11.65 -23.24 -10.00
C GLU A 118 -12.04 -24.72 -10.05
N THR A 119 -12.89 -25.15 -9.11
CA THR A 119 -13.29 -26.55 -8.94
C THR A 119 -14.58 -26.90 -9.67
N ALA A 120 -15.29 -25.92 -10.24
CA ALA A 120 -16.54 -26.15 -10.93
C ALA A 120 -16.39 -27.15 -12.09
N GLU A 121 -17.13 -28.26 -12.00
CA GLU A 121 -17.27 -29.19 -13.12
C GLU A 121 -18.00 -28.49 -14.28
N ILE A 122 -17.24 -28.27 -15.36
CA ILE A 122 -17.67 -27.64 -16.61
C ILE A 122 -17.39 -28.62 -17.75
N PRO A 123 -18.39 -28.98 -18.58
CA PRO A 123 -18.17 -29.83 -19.74
C PRO A 123 -17.22 -29.21 -20.77
N GLU A 124 -16.44 -30.04 -21.48
CA GLU A 124 -15.35 -29.59 -22.35
C GLU A 124 -15.81 -28.63 -23.46
N GLU A 125 -17.00 -28.86 -24.02
CA GLU A 125 -17.61 -28.04 -25.05
C GLU A 125 -18.00 -26.63 -24.56
N TRP A 126 -18.07 -26.43 -23.24
CA TRP A 126 -18.28 -25.12 -22.61
C TRP A 126 -16.97 -24.47 -22.14
N LYS A 127 -15.88 -25.23 -21.99
CA LYS A 127 -14.58 -24.70 -21.57
C LYS A 127 -13.96 -23.76 -22.60
N LEU A 128 -14.13 -24.01 -23.90
CA LEU A 128 -13.55 -23.19 -24.98
C LEU A 128 -14.03 -21.73 -24.97
N ARG A 129 -15.25 -21.45 -24.50
CA ARG A 129 -15.79 -20.08 -24.38
C ARG A 129 -15.30 -19.31 -23.14
N HIS A 130 -14.81 -20.02 -22.13
CA HIS A 130 -14.41 -19.46 -20.83
C HIS A 130 -12.89 -19.52 -20.57
N ARG A 131 -12.14 -20.39 -21.27
CA ARG A 131 -10.69 -20.58 -21.12
C ARG A 131 -9.82 -19.92 -22.21
N GLU A 132 -10.38 -19.08 -23.08
CA GLU A 132 -9.54 -18.23 -23.95
C GLU A 132 -8.76 -17.20 -23.09
N LYS A 133 -7.60 -17.65 -22.57
CA LYS A 133 -6.43 -16.90 -22.07
C LYS A 133 -6.61 -15.84 -20.98
N ARG A 134 -7.82 -15.53 -20.50
CA ARG A 134 -8.11 -14.39 -19.58
C ARG A 134 -8.64 -14.74 -18.19
N TYR A 135 -8.74 -16.02 -17.82
CA TYR A 135 -9.31 -16.45 -16.54
C TYR A 135 -8.39 -17.44 -15.80
N TYR A 136 -7.18 -17.00 -15.48
CA TYR A 136 -6.34 -17.72 -14.51
C TYR A 136 -6.75 -17.31 -13.07
N PRO A 137 -6.59 -18.18 -12.07
CA PRO A 137 -6.73 -17.85 -10.64
C PRO A 137 -6.08 -16.52 -10.25
N SER A 138 -4.92 -16.23 -10.82
CA SER A 138 -4.18 -14.97 -10.65
C SER A 138 -4.97 -13.73 -11.08
N ASN A 139 -5.89 -13.84 -12.04
CA ASN A 139 -6.72 -12.72 -12.48
C ASN A 139 -7.85 -12.45 -11.50
N PHE A 140 -8.43 -13.47 -10.88
CA PHE A 140 -9.40 -13.26 -9.80
C PHE A 140 -8.74 -12.65 -8.57
N LEU A 141 -7.49 -12.99 -8.28
CA LEU A 141 -6.68 -12.31 -7.26
C LEU A 141 -6.35 -10.84 -7.65
N ALA A 142 -6.31 -10.52 -8.94
CA ALA A 142 -6.06 -9.18 -9.50
C ALA A 142 -7.33 -8.48 -10.02
N GLY A 143 -8.45 -8.58 -9.30
CA GLY A 143 -9.67 -7.81 -9.61
C GLY A 143 -10.48 -8.29 -10.82
N GLY A 144 -10.28 -9.54 -11.24
CA GLY A 144 -11.01 -10.16 -12.34
C GLY A 144 -10.54 -9.68 -13.72
N THR A 145 -11.47 -9.50 -14.65
CA THR A 145 -11.18 -9.07 -16.03
C THR A 145 -10.68 -7.62 -16.13
N LEU A 146 -10.76 -6.85 -15.04
CA LEU A 146 -10.22 -5.50 -14.95
C LEU A 146 -8.68 -5.49 -14.86
N MET A 147 -8.05 -6.65 -14.57
CA MET A 147 -6.59 -6.83 -14.46
C MET A 147 -5.89 -5.83 -13.52
N GLY A 148 -6.63 -5.21 -12.59
CA GLY A 148 -6.13 -4.24 -11.64
C GLY A 148 -5.79 -4.90 -10.30
N LYS A 149 -4.57 -4.71 -9.80
CA LYS A 149 -4.19 -5.17 -8.44
C LYS A 149 -5.11 -4.51 -7.40
N LEU A 150 -5.90 -5.32 -6.70
CA LEU A 150 -6.75 -4.87 -5.61
C LEU A 150 -5.90 -4.70 -4.34
N GLY A 151 -6.08 -3.57 -3.67
CA GLY A 151 -5.52 -3.18 -2.39
C GLY A 151 -6.40 -3.62 -1.21
N ALA A 152 -6.36 -2.88 -0.10
CA ALA A 152 -7.25 -3.13 1.04
C ALA A 152 -8.73 -3.24 0.62
N PRO A 153 -9.50 -4.15 1.23
CA PRO A 153 -9.09 -5.06 2.31
C PRO A 153 -8.47 -6.38 1.79
N PHE A 154 -8.29 -6.54 0.48
CA PHE A 154 -7.92 -7.82 -0.14
C PHE A 154 -6.46 -8.22 0.05
N THR A 155 -5.60 -7.28 0.46
CA THR A 155 -4.18 -7.49 0.77
C THR A 155 -3.91 -7.82 2.23
N TRP A 156 -4.94 -7.88 3.08
CA TRP A 156 -4.78 -8.11 4.50
C TRP A 156 -4.54 -9.59 4.82
N ASP A 157 -3.71 -9.84 5.83
CA ASP A 157 -3.74 -11.10 6.57
C ASP A 157 -4.90 -11.06 7.58
N TYR A 158 -6.12 -11.07 7.05
CA TYR A 158 -7.33 -10.88 7.85
C TYR A 158 -7.56 -12.03 8.85
N ARG A 159 -6.99 -13.22 8.59
CA ARG A 159 -7.05 -14.37 9.50
C ARG A 159 -6.17 -14.14 10.72
N GLU A 160 -4.95 -13.63 10.54
CA GLU A 160 -4.10 -13.22 11.66
C GLU A 160 -4.76 -12.11 12.46
N MET A 161 -5.25 -11.06 11.78
CA MET A 161 -5.92 -9.93 12.42
C MET A 161 -7.15 -10.37 13.24
N GLU A 162 -7.99 -11.26 12.70
CA GLU A 162 -9.15 -11.79 13.40
C GLU A 162 -8.75 -12.66 14.59
N LYS A 163 -7.72 -13.51 14.43
CA LYS A 163 -7.18 -14.34 15.52
C LYS A 163 -6.62 -13.50 16.67
N THR A 164 -5.95 -12.39 16.37
CA THR A 164 -5.35 -11.51 17.38
C THR A 164 -6.31 -10.43 17.90
N GLY A 165 -7.51 -10.32 17.34
CA GLY A 165 -8.47 -9.27 17.67
C GLY A 165 -8.00 -7.87 17.25
N ARG A 166 -6.99 -7.80 16.37
CA ARG A 166 -6.37 -6.55 15.94
C ARG A 166 -7.19 -5.92 14.83
N LEU A 167 -7.60 -4.67 15.04
CA LEU A 167 -8.24 -3.89 13.98
C LEU A 167 -7.20 -3.37 12.96
N PRO A 168 -7.58 -3.24 11.68
CA PRO A 168 -6.76 -2.52 10.71
C PRO A 168 -6.52 -1.09 11.17
N ILE A 169 -5.33 -0.58 10.88
CA ILE A 169 -4.98 0.80 11.21
C ILE A 169 -5.79 1.74 10.31
N VAL A 170 -6.60 2.58 10.95
CA VAL A 170 -7.46 3.60 10.31
C VAL A 170 -6.94 5.02 10.52
N ARG A 171 -5.89 5.17 11.33
CA ARG A 171 -5.24 6.46 11.61
C ARG A 171 -3.74 6.29 11.47
N THR A 172 -3.10 7.28 10.88
CA THR A 172 -1.65 7.27 10.73
C THR A 172 -0.99 7.42 12.10
N LYS A 173 0.24 6.93 12.24
CA LYS A 173 0.97 7.01 13.52
C LYS A 173 1.43 8.43 13.81
N GLU A 174 1.78 8.68 15.07
CA GLU A 174 2.40 9.93 15.51
C GLU A 174 3.74 9.65 16.18
N ALA A 175 4.73 10.49 15.88
CA ALA A 175 6.05 10.49 16.52
C ALA A 175 6.45 11.91 16.87
N ASN A 176 7.32 12.05 17.87
CA ASN A 176 7.86 13.34 18.28
C ASN A 176 9.33 13.45 17.89
N ALA A 177 9.69 14.54 17.22
CA ALA A 177 11.07 14.94 17.00
C ALA A 177 11.53 15.82 18.17
N ARG A 178 12.56 15.39 18.89
CA ARG A 178 13.14 16.17 19.98
C ARG A 178 14.14 17.19 19.44
N LYS A 179 14.22 18.36 20.08
CA LYS A 179 15.33 19.29 19.81
C LYS A 179 16.66 18.65 20.26
N ALA A 180 17.67 18.67 19.40
CA ALA A 180 18.98 18.10 19.69
C ALA A 180 19.63 18.82 20.87
N ALA A 181 20.26 18.05 21.78
CA ALA A 181 20.88 18.59 22.99
C ALA A 181 22.25 19.29 22.72
N GLY A 182 22.75 19.22 21.49
CA GLY A 182 24.03 19.77 21.06
C GLY A 182 24.32 19.36 19.62
N GLY A 183 25.58 19.54 19.18
CA GLY A 183 26.01 19.10 17.85
C GLY A 183 25.90 17.59 17.71
N MET A 184 25.27 17.13 16.63
CA MET A 184 25.13 15.72 16.29
C MET A 184 26.34 15.28 15.43
N SER A 185 27.06 14.25 15.88
CA SER A 185 28.00 13.53 15.03
C SER A 185 27.21 12.60 14.14
N ILE A 186 27.62 12.42 12.88
CA ILE A 186 26.98 11.46 11.98
C ILE A 186 28.04 10.42 11.67
N ASP A 187 28.20 9.46 12.60
CA ASP A 187 29.22 8.41 12.52
C ASP A 187 28.61 6.99 12.55
N GLY A 188 27.29 6.90 12.70
CA GLY A 188 26.54 5.65 12.68
C GLY A 188 26.44 4.99 14.07
N LYS A 189 27.00 5.60 15.12
CA LYS A 189 26.79 5.19 16.51
C LYS A 189 25.61 5.95 17.09
N LEU A 190 24.90 5.33 18.02
CA LEU A 190 23.72 5.93 18.66
C LEU A 190 24.03 6.29 20.13
N ASP A 191 25.19 6.89 20.38
CA ASP A 191 25.70 7.13 21.74
C ASP A 191 25.42 8.54 22.27
N GLU A 192 24.96 9.46 21.42
CA GLU A 192 24.55 10.80 21.78
C GLU A 192 23.38 10.79 22.77
N LYS A 193 23.42 11.73 23.73
CA LYS A 193 22.33 11.92 24.70
C LYS A 193 20.99 12.15 24.01
N THR A 194 20.98 12.86 22.88
CA THR A 194 19.81 13.07 22.03
C THR A 194 19.12 11.75 21.67
N TRP A 195 19.87 10.71 21.30
CA TRP A 195 19.31 9.40 20.91
C TRP A 195 18.82 8.56 22.08
N GLN A 196 19.43 8.73 23.25
CA GLN A 196 19.01 8.08 24.48
C GLN A 196 17.69 8.66 25.03
N ASP A 197 17.42 9.94 24.75
CA ASP A 197 16.22 10.66 25.24
C ASP A 197 15.08 10.74 24.23
N ALA A 198 15.39 10.55 22.94
CA ALA A 198 14.40 10.61 21.88
C ALA A 198 13.46 9.39 21.92
N PRO A 199 12.13 9.59 21.78
CA PRO A 199 11.19 8.49 21.77
C PRO A 199 11.49 7.48 20.65
N ARG A 200 11.67 6.22 21.04
CA ARG A 200 11.94 5.13 20.11
C ARG A 200 10.66 4.67 19.41
N GLN A 201 10.69 4.70 18.08
CA GLN A 201 9.63 4.24 17.21
C GLN A 201 9.99 2.88 16.62
N GLN A 202 8.99 2.05 16.30
CA GLN A 202 9.20 0.73 15.70
C GLN A 202 8.44 0.60 14.38
N LEU A 203 9.08 -0.05 13.41
CA LEU A 203 8.47 -0.43 12.14
C LEU A 203 7.60 -1.68 12.32
N GLU A 204 6.52 -1.72 11.56
CA GLU A 204 5.57 -2.83 11.49
C GLU A 204 5.57 -3.45 10.09
N LYS A 205 4.84 -4.55 9.92
CA LYS A 205 4.48 -5.03 8.59
C LYS A 205 3.74 -3.94 7.82
N ILE A 206 3.81 -3.97 6.49
CA ILE A 206 3.17 -2.95 5.64
C ILE A 206 1.66 -2.80 5.86
N SER A 207 0.95 -3.88 6.24
CA SER A 207 -0.47 -3.90 6.59
C SER A 207 -0.74 -3.72 8.10
N GLY A 208 0.30 -3.40 8.87
CA GLY A 208 0.31 -3.31 10.33
C GLY A 208 0.54 -4.64 11.02
N GLY A 209 0.90 -4.57 12.31
CA GLY A 209 1.22 -5.72 13.15
C GLY A 209 2.72 -6.00 13.24
N THR A 210 3.08 -6.99 14.05
CA THR A 210 4.47 -7.27 14.43
C THR A 210 5.34 -7.63 13.21
N ALA A 211 6.44 -6.91 13.03
CA ALA A 211 7.48 -7.22 12.06
C ALA A 211 8.20 -8.52 12.45
N ASP A 212 8.62 -9.32 11.47
CA ASP A 212 9.45 -10.52 11.67
C ASP A 212 10.93 -10.16 11.85
N THR A 213 11.31 -8.92 11.62
CA THR A 213 12.62 -8.37 11.94
C THR A 213 12.44 -6.96 12.51
N ASP A 214 12.93 -6.77 13.73
CA ASP A 214 12.74 -5.49 14.40
C ASP A 214 13.59 -4.40 13.77
N THR A 215 12.99 -3.24 13.60
CA THR A 215 13.67 -2.02 13.18
C THR A 215 13.09 -0.86 13.96
N PHE A 216 13.99 -0.06 14.51
CA PHE A 216 13.63 1.08 15.32
C PHE A 216 14.24 2.35 14.75
N PHE A 217 13.58 3.47 15.02
CA PHE A 217 14.15 4.77 14.72
C PHE A 217 13.82 5.80 15.79
N GLN A 218 14.64 6.85 15.84
CA GLN A 218 14.42 8.06 16.60
C GLN A 218 14.55 9.26 15.66
N VAL A 219 13.93 10.37 16.03
CA VAL A 219 13.99 11.62 15.27
C VAL A 219 14.40 12.75 16.20
N ALA A 220 15.32 13.58 15.72
CA ALA A 220 15.71 14.80 16.38
C ALA A 220 15.83 15.93 15.36
N TYR A 221 15.89 17.17 15.83
CA TYR A 221 16.04 18.33 14.96
C TYR A 221 16.83 19.44 15.65
N ASP A 222 17.42 20.33 14.87
CA ASP A 222 17.85 21.65 15.33
C ASP A 222 17.37 22.73 14.35
N ASP A 223 17.96 23.92 14.42
CA ASP A 223 17.52 25.05 13.59
C ASP A 223 17.97 24.88 12.11
N GLU A 224 18.88 23.96 11.81
CA GLU A 224 19.48 23.75 10.47
C GLU A 224 19.16 22.38 9.87
N TYR A 225 18.96 21.36 10.70
CA TYR A 225 18.92 19.97 10.29
C TYR A 225 17.78 19.16 10.93
N LEU A 226 17.29 18.19 10.17
CA LEU A 226 16.50 17.07 10.66
C LEU A 226 17.38 15.84 10.73
N TYR A 227 17.32 15.13 11.86
CA TYR A 227 18.16 13.98 12.15
C TYR A 227 17.34 12.73 12.37
N PHE A 228 17.87 11.60 11.91
CA PHE A 228 17.31 10.29 12.20
C PHE A 228 18.39 9.33 12.68
N ALA A 229 18.03 8.50 13.65
CA ALA A 229 18.81 7.35 14.07
C ALA A 229 18.03 6.08 13.75
N PHE A 230 18.72 5.04 13.30
CA PHE A 230 18.15 3.73 12.99
C PHE A 230 18.91 2.63 13.71
N GLU A 231 18.16 1.66 14.25
CA GLU A 231 18.69 0.37 14.67
C GLU A 231 17.87 -0.72 13.98
N ALA A 232 18.53 -1.53 13.16
CA ALA A 232 17.88 -2.55 12.34
C ALA A 232 18.46 -3.93 12.67
N ILE A 233 17.62 -4.83 13.17
CA ILE A 233 17.99 -6.22 13.40
C ILE A 233 18.18 -6.90 12.05
N HIS A 234 19.25 -7.68 11.92
CA HIS A 234 19.63 -8.38 10.71
C HIS A 234 20.22 -9.75 11.09
N PRO A 235 19.38 -10.80 11.22
CA PRO A 235 19.83 -12.11 11.75
C PRO A 235 20.94 -12.81 10.95
N SER A 236 21.17 -12.41 9.70
CA SER A 236 22.21 -12.97 8.84
C SER A 236 23.39 -12.01 8.65
N LEU A 237 23.57 -11.01 9.53
CA LEU A 237 24.55 -9.95 9.30
C LEU A 237 25.98 -10.47 9.29
N ALA A 238 26.30 -11.41 10.18
CA ALA A 238 27.63 -12.00 10.30
C ALA A 238 28.11 -12.73 9.03
N THR A 239 27.19 -13.15 8.16
CA THR A 239 27.50 -13.87 6.92
C THR A 239 27.14 -13.09 5.66
N GLN A 240 26.60 -11.88 5.80
CA GLN A 240 26.20 -11.03 4.69
C GLN A 240 27.26 -9.97 4.40
N ALA A 241 27.73 -9.94 3.15
CA ALA A 241 28.59 -8.87 2.67
C ALA A 241 27.75 -7.70 2.12
N PHE A 242 28.12 -6.48 2.50
CA PHE A 242 27.56 -5.25 1.94
C PHE A 242 28.62 -4.55 1.11
N SER A 243 28.49 -4.66 -0.21
CA SER A 243 29.35 -3.95 -1.16
C SER A 243 28.68 -2.67 -1.61
N SER A 244 29.49 -1.67 -1.97
CA SER A 244 28.98 -0.42 -2.52
C SER A 244 28.11 -0.65 -3.76
N ALA A 245 26.97 0.03 -3.82
CA ALA A 245 26.12 0.12 -5.00
C ALA A 245 26.44 1.33 -5.89
N GLY A 246 27.23 2.28 -5.38
CA GLY A 246 27.53 3.56 -6.02
C GLY A 246 26.53 4.67 -5.64
N LYS A 247 26.96 5.93 -5.77
CA LYS A 247 26.10 7.11 -5.56
C LYS A 247 24.80 6.96 -6.36
N ASP A 248 23.68 7.34 -5.75
CA ASP A 248 22.32 7.30 -6.31
C ASP A 248 21.82 5.89 -6.64
N ASN A 249 22.41 4.89 -5.98
CA ASN A 249 22.05 3.49 -6.11
C ASN A 249 22.15 2.79 -4.75
N TYR A 250 21.44 1.67 -4.58
CA TYR A 250 21.38 0.98 -3.29
C TYR A 250 21.00 -0.50 -3.46
N PRO A 251 21.45 -1.37 -2.54
CA PRO A 251 20.97 -2.75 -2.45
C PRO A 251 19.45 -2.81 -2.26
N ARG A 252 18.75 -3.44 -3.20
CA ARG A 252 17.27 -3.54 -3.16
C ARG A 252 16.76 -4.44 -2.04
N GLU A 253 17.60 -5.31 -1.49
CA GLU A 253 17.20 -6.31 -0.49
C GLU A 253 17.43 -5.88 0.95
N GLU A 254 18.19 -4.80 1.18
CA GLU A 254 18.43 -4.23 2.51
C GLU A 254 18.64 -2.72 2.41
N ASN A 255 17.62 -1.94 2.76
CA ASN A 255 17.67 -0.48 2.79
C ASN A 255 16.57 0.09 3.69
N ILE A 256 16.78 1.33 4.12
CA ILE A 256 15.80 2.20 4.77
C ILE A 256 15.37 3.27 3.76
N ASP A 257 14.08 3.57 3.75
CA ASP A 257 13.46 4.55 2.87
C ASP A 257 12.74 5.61 3.71
N LEU A 258 13.21 6.84 3.69
CA LEU A 258 12.67 7.98 4.42
C LEU A 258 11.87 8.85 3.46
N LEU A 259 10.57 8.97 3.72
CA LEU A 259 9.68 9.77 2.89
C LEU A 259 9.15 10.93 3.71
N ILE A 260 9.46 12.16 3.32
CA ILE A 260 9.20 13.37 4.10
C ILE A 260 8.33 14.32 3.28
N ASN A 261 7.15 14.65 3.79
CA ASN A 261 6.24 15.60 3.18
C ASN A 261 6.11 16.85 4.06
N THR A 262 6.89 17.87 3.72
CA THR A 262 6.84 19.20 4.34
C THR A 262 5.78 20.11 3.73
N THR A 263 5.17 19.72 2.61
CA THR A 263 4.19 20.56 1.88
C THR A 263 2.76 20.41 2.41
N GLY A 264 2.46 19.31 3.10
CA GLY A 264 1.10 18.94 3.52
C GLY A 264 0.16 18.56 2.39
N LEU A 265 0.62 18.61 1.13
CA LEU A 265 -0.17 18.25 -0.04
C LEU A 265 -0.01 16.76 -0.36
N PRO A 266 -1.06 16.10 -0.90
CA PRO A 266 -0.96 14.70 -1.29
C PRO A 266 0.02 14.52 -2.46
N LYS A 267 0.64 13.34 -2.52
CA LYS A 267 1.60 12.92 -3.56
C LYS A 267 2.83 13.82 -3.70
N ARG A 268 3.13 14.66 -2.70
CA ARG A 268 4.34 15.48 -2.67
C ARG A 268 5.21 15.06 -1.51
N TYR A 269 6.44 14.65 -1.77
CA TYR A 269 7.39 14.26 -0.73
C TYR A 269 8.82 14.25 -1.26
N PHE A 270 9.77 14.36 -0.35
CA PHE A 270 11.18 14.06 -0.56
C PHE A 270 11.43 12.62 -0.13
N GLN A 271 12.32 11.92 -0.83
CA GLN A 271 12.68 10.54 -0.56
C GLN A 271 14.18 10.45 -0.34
N PHE A 272 14.60 9.75 0.72
CA PHE A 272 16.00 9.47 1.02
C PHE A 272 16.13 7.99 1.31
N VAL A 273 16.97 7.31 0.55
CA VAL A 273 17.24 5.88 0.71
C VAL A 273 18.66 5.72 1.20
N LEU A 274 18.85 4.96 2.27
CA LEU A 274 20.17 4.53 2.75
C LEU A 274 20.22 3.02 2.90
N ALA A 275 21.40 2.46 2.69
CA ALA A 275 21.69 1.06 2.96
C ALA A 275 22.91 0.94 3.87
N PRO A 276 23.07 -0.17 4.60
CA PRO A 276 24.28 -0.45 5.38
C PRO A 276 25.46 -0.88 4.47
N ALA A 277 25.69 -0.11 3.39
CA ALA A 277 26.69 -0.31 2.36
C ALA A 277 27.36 1.03 2.02
N PRO A 278 28.68 1.07 1.76
CA PRO A 278 29.39 2.31 1.41
C PRO A 278 28.84 2.95 0.14
N ASP A 279 28.77 4.27 0.07
CA ASP A 279 28.33 5.04 -1.12
C ASP A 279 27.10 4.41 -1.78
N SER A 280 26.04 4.15 -1.01
CA SER A 280 24.85 3.43 -1.45
C SER A 280 23.56 4.15 -1.00
N GLY A 281 23.60 5.47 -1.07
CA GLY A 281 22.48 6.34 -0.78
C GLY A 281 21.88 6.92 -2.05
N MET A 282 20.61 7.27 -2.01
CA MET A 282 19.90 7.98 -3.08
C MET A 282 18.93 8.97 -2.48
N ASP A 283 18.76 10.11 -3.13
CA ASP A 283 17.67 11.03 -2.87
C ASP A 283 16.86 11.34 -4.12
N ALA A 284 15.62 11.75 -3.90
CA ALA A 284 14.71 12.13 -4.96
C ALA A 284 13.56 12.98 -4.44
N ALA A 285 12.84 13.61 -5.37
CA ALA A 285 11.64 14.36 -5.07
C ALA A 285 10.43 13.83 -5.87
N MET A 286 9.30 13.63 -5.20
CA MET A 286 8.02 13.34 -5.85
C MET A 286 7.19 14.61 -5.95
N ASN A 287 6.89 15.05 -7.17
CA ASN A 287 5.99 16.17 -7.49
C ASN A 287 6.32 17.52 -6.80
N ILE A 288 7.53 17.74 -6.27
CA ILE A 288 7.89 18.97 -5.54
C ILE A 288 7.99 20.18 -6.47
N ALA A 289 8.81 20.08 -7.53
CA ALA A 289 9.05 21.17 -8.47
C ALA A 289 7.94 21.34 -9.54
N LEU A 290 6.96 20.43 -9.56
CA LEU A 290 5.95 20.37 -10.62
C LEU A 290 4.75 21.28 -10.32
N ARG A 291 4.24 21.92 -11.38
CA ARG A 291 3.07 22.82 -11.36
C ARG A 291 2.12 22.46 -12.49
N GLY A 292 0.82 22.51 -12.23
CA GLY A 292 -0.20 22.21 -13.24
C GLY A 292 -0.15 20.77 -13.73
N ALA A 293 -0.61 20.54 -14.96
CA ALA A 293 -0.63 19.22 -15.61
C ALA A 293 0.74 18.89 -16.26
N ASP A 294 1.80 18.83 -15.46
CA ASP A 294 3.14 18.47 -15.91
C ASP A 294 3.18 16.98 -16.32
N PRO A 295 3.72 16.60 -17.51
CA PRO A 295 3.80 15.20 -17.92
C PRO A 295 4.69 14.33 -17.02
N ARG A 296 5.51 14.93 -16.15
CA ARG A 296 6.34 14.25 -15.15
C ARG A 296 5.60 13.99 -13.83
N GLU A 297 4.33 14.39 -13.72
CA GLU A 297 3.52 14.08 -12.53
C GLU A 297 3.53 12.57 -12.25
N ASP A 298 3.66 12.21 -10.98
CA ASP A 298 3.77 10.83 -10.48
C ASP A 298 5.01 10.06 -11.01
N ILE A 299 6.04 10.79 -11.47
CA ILE A 299 7.38 10.25 -11.74
C ILE A 299 8.33 10.77 -10.66
N LEU A 300 9.07 9.85 -10.04
CA LEU A 300 10.07 10.19 -9.04
C LEU A 300 11.25 10.92 -9.72
N ASP A 301 11.54 12.14 -9.29
CA ASP A 301 12.64 12.96 -9.80
C ASP A 301 13.92 12.64 -9.03
N CYS A 302 14.69 11.67 -9.55
CA CYS A 302 16.02 11.30 -9.04
C CYS A 302 17.13 12.29 -9.45
N SER A 303 16.81 13.42 -10.09
CA SER A 303 17.78 14.48 -10.37
C SER A 303 17.80 15.59 -9.31
N TRP A 304 16.81 15.57 -8.41
CA TRP A 304 16.83 16.41 -7.22
C TRP A 304 17.86 15.88 -6.23
N ASP A 305 18.83 16.72 -5.84
CA ASP A 305 19.99 16.36 -5.02
C ASP A 305 20.03 17.27 -3.77
N SER A 306 20.06 16.66 -2.58
CA SER A 306 20.17 17.29 -1.28
C SER A 306 21.58 17.15 -0.72
N ASN A 307 22.03 18.09 0.10
CA ASN A 307 23.28 17.96 0.85
C ASN A 307 23.12 17.10 2.11
N TRP A 308 22.29 16.06 2.06
CA TRP A 308 22.11 15.13 3.16
C TRP A 308 23.34 14.24 3.34
N THR A 309 23.57 13.78 4.56
CA THR A 309 24.68 12.89 4.88
C THR A 309 24.19 11.77 5.77
N TYR A 310 24.74 10.58 5.60
CA TYR A 310 24.47 9.46 6.50
C TYR A 310 25.75 8.69 6.81
N ALA A 311 25.75 8.00 7.94
CA ALA A 311 26.78 7.06 8.33
C ALA A 311 26.13 5.82 8.95
N PHE A 312 26.80 4.68 8.87
CA PHE A 312 26.29 3.43 9.42
C PHE A 312 27.40 2.63 10.08
N GLN A 313 27.01 1.77 11.02
CA GLN A 313 27.88 0.81 11.67
C GLN A 313 27.28 -0.60 11.56
N LEU A 314 28.08 -1.55 11.08
CA LEU A 314 27.74 -2.96 11.14
C LEU A 314 28.14 -3.50 12.51
N LEU A 315 27.24 -4.21 13.19
CA LEU A 315 27.49 -4.87 14.47
C LEU A 315 27.19 -6.39 14.35
N PRO A 316 28.05 -7.17 13.67
CA PRO A 316 27.84 -8.59 13.39
C PRO A 316 27.53 -9.43 14.62
N GLU A 317 28.27 -9.20 15.71
CA GLU A 317 28.11 -9.92 16.98
C GLU A 317 26.76 -9.67 17.67
N GLN A 318 26.08 -8.58 17.29
CA GLN A 318 24.76 -8.22 17.82
C GLN A 318 23.64 -8.48 16.80
N ASN A 319 23.96 -9.05 15.63
CA ASN A 319 23.03 -9.25 14.52
C ASN A 319 22.23 -7.98 14.18
N LYS A 320 22.88 -6.81 14.17
CA LYS A 320 22.21 -5.55 13.87
C LYS A 320 23.15 -4.57 13.18
N TRP A 321 22.57 -3.60 12.49
CA TRP A 321 23.29 -2.44 12.01
C TRP A 321 22.60 -1.18 12.51
N THR A 322 23.38 -0.13 12.70
CA THR A 322 22.89 1.19 13.09
C THR A 322 23.23 2.21 12.02
N ALA A 323 22.43 3.26 11.92
CA ALA A 323 22.74 4.38 11.05
C ALA A 323 22.23 5.69 11.60
N GLU A 324 22.91 6.76 11.21
CA GLU A 324 22.50 8.13 11.48
C GLU A 324 22.37 8.88 10.16
N VAL A 325 21.38 9.76 10.09
CA VAL A 325 21.09 10.57 8.92
C VAL A 325 20.92 12.02 9.35
N ARG A 326 21.50 12.93 8.58
CA ARG A 326 21.35 14.38 8.72
C ARG A 326 20.87 14.96 7.41
N ILE A 327 19.73 15.64 7.44
CA ILE A 327 19.08 16.26 6.29
C ILE A 327 19.00 17.77 6.53
N PRO A 328 19.58 18.62 5.65
CA PRO A 328 19.42 20.07 5.77
C PRO A 328 17.96 20.49 5.61
N LEU A 329 17.41 21.21 6.59
CA LEU A 329 16.02 21.67 6.55
C LEU A 329 15.74 22.58 5.35
N LYS A 330 16.74 23.37 4.94
CA LYS A 330 16.67 24.25 3.76
C LYS A 330 16.42 23.50 2.44
N ASP A 331 16.80 22.22 2.37
CA ASP A 331 16.62 21.41 1.17
C ASP A 331 15.17 20.89 1.09
N LEU A 332 14.45 20.83 2.22
CA LEU A 332 13.07 20.33 2.33
C LEU A 332 12.00 21.40 2.03
N GLY A 333 12.35 22.39 1.21
CA GLY A 333 11.46 23.48 0.81
C GLY A 333 11.35 24.60 1.85
N GLU A 334 10.21 25.29 1.87
CA GLU A 334 10.01 26.51 2.69
C GLU A 334 9.58 26.22 4.14
N PHE A 335 9.47 24.94 4.53
CA PHE A 335 9.03 24.57 5.86
C PHE A 335 10.03 25.04 6.93
N GLN A 336 9.49 25.65 7.98
CA GLN A 336 10.27 26.15 9.11
C GLN A 336 9.92 25.33 10.33
N VAL A 337 10.91 24.61 10.86
CA VAL A 337 10.74 23.82 12.09
C VAL A 337 10.50 24.75 13.27
N LYS A 338 9.43 24.48 14.03
CA LYS A 338 9.11 25.16 15.29
C LYS A 338 8.40 24.19 16.24
N PRO A 339 8.60 24.32 17.56
CA PRO A 339 7.81 23.61 18.56
C PRO A 339 6.29 23.67 18.26
N GLY A 340 5.63 22.52 18.34
CA GLY A 340 4.20 22.33 18.05
C GLY A 340 3.82 22.31 16.57
N LYS A 341 4.76 22.52 15.63
CA LYS A 341 4.50 22.27 14.20
C LYS A 341 4.63 20.78 13.91
N SER A 342 4.03 20.36 12.80
CA SER A 342 4.15 19.00 12.32
C SER A 342 4.30 18.93 10.80
N ILE A 343 4.90 17.84 10.35
CA ILE A 343 4.95 17.40 8.96
C ILE A 343 4.42 15.97 8.89
N THR A 344 4.13 15.50 7.68
CA THR A 344 3.83 14.07 7.49
C THR A 344 5.05 13.35 6.92
N MET A 345 5.30 12.13 7.39
CA MET A 345 6.41 11.31 6.91
C MET A 345 6.11 9.83 7.00
N ASN A 346 6.95 9.00 6.38
CA ASN A 346 7.02 7.59 6.69
C ASN A 346 8.46 7.09 6.69
N VAL A 347 8.69 6.00 7.41
CA VAL A 347 9.97 5.29 7.43
C VAL A 347 9.69 3.87 6.98
N GLY A 348 10.33 3.46 5.90
CA GLY A 348 10.26 2.12 5.35
C GLY A 348 11.57 1.35 5.54
N ARG A 349 11.47 0.03 5.58
CA ARG A 349 12.62 -0.87 5.42
C ARG A 349 12.29 -1.92 4.38
N VAL A 350 13.23 -2.18 3.47
CA VAL A 350 13.25 -3.42 2.70
C VAL A 350 14.24 -4.37 3.36
N HIS A 351 13.80 -5.59 3.71
CA HIS A 351 14.67 -6.68 4.17
C HIS A 351 14.28 -7.98 3.47
N LYS A 352 15.21 -8.58 2.70
CA LYS A 352 14.99 -9.83 1.95
C LYS A 352 13.69 -9.79 1.11
N ASN A 353 13.49 -8.68 0.38
CA ASN A 353 12.31 -8.40 -0.44
C ASN A 353 10.97 -8.28 0.33
N ARG A 354 11.01 -8.15 1.66
CA ARG A 354 9.86 -7.80 2.51
C ARG A 354 9.88 -6.33 2.86
N LEU A 355 8.69 -5.73 2.95
CA LEU A 355 8.49 -4.31 3.21
C LEU A 355 7.94 -4.09 4.61
N PHE A 356 8.58 -3.22 5.35
CA PHE A 356 8.17 -2.76 6.69
C PHE A 356 7.96 -1.26 6.67
N LEU A 357 7.02 -0.76 7.47
CA LEU A 357 6.67 0.65 7.56
C LEU A 357 6.45 1.07 9.00
N TRP A 358 6.84 2.30 9.33
CA TRP A 358 6.48 2.89 10.61
C TRP A 358 4.98 3.13 10.69
N SER A 359 4.44 3.96 9.78
CA SER A 359 3.00 4.17 9.61
C SER A 359 2.49 3.24 8.51
N PRO A 360 1.71 2.20 8.86
CA PRO A 360 1.35 1.17 7.88
C PRO A 360 0.43 1.69 6.77
N ASN A 361 0.56 1.07 5.60
CA ASN A 361 -0.26 1.33 4.42
C ASN A 361 -1.11 0.07 4.14
N PRO A 362 -2.26 -0.08 4.81
CA PRO A 362 -3.13 -1.23 4.60
C PRO A 362 -3.66 -1.28 3.16
N GLU A 363 -3.80 -0.13 2.49
CA GLU A 363 -4.35 -0.04 1.14
C GLU A 363 -3.45 -0.65 0.08
N LYS A 364 -2.15 -0.31 0.05
CA LYS A 364 -1.26 -0.78 -1.00
C LYS A 364 0.12 -1.10 -0.43
N PRO A 365 0.79 -2.17 -0.90
CA PRO A 365 2.14 -2.49 -0.45
C PRO A 365 3.18 -1.58 -1.14
N LEU A 366 3.11 -0.27 -0.89
CA LEU A 366 4.02 0.73 -1.44
C LEU A 366 4.34 1.83 -0.41
N PHE A 367 5.56 2.36 -0.47
CA PHE A 367 6.06 3.36 0.48
C PHE A 367 5.44 4.75 0.26
N GLY A 368 5.33 5.22 -0.99
CA GLY A 368 4.96 6.60 -1.35
C GLY A 368 3.49 7.00 -1.25
N ASN A 369 2.65 6.31 -0.46
CA ASN A 369 1.26 6.72 -0.28
C ASN A 369 1.15 7.78 0.82
N THR A 370 1.19 9.06 0.45
CA THR A 370 1.14 10.19 1.40
C THR A 370 -0.10 10.21 2.29
N MET A 371 -1.19 9.53 1.91
CA MET A 371 -2.40 9.41 2.74
C MET A 371 -2.17 8.60 4.02
N TYR A 372 -1.12 7.77 4.04
CA TYR A 372 -0.78 6.89 5.16
C TYR A 372 0.51 7.30 5.86
N PHE A 373 1.06 8.47 5.54
CA PHE A 373 2.20 9.03 6.25
C PHE A 373 1.78 9.39 7.68
N GLY A 374 2.60 9.02 8.66
CA GLY A 374 2.42 9.41 10.04
C GLY A 374 2.75 10.89 10.26
N ASN A 375 2.29 11.43 11.36
CA ASN A 375 2.58 12.79 11.79
C ASN A 375 3.87 12.81 12.60
N LEU A 376 4.83 13.63 12.17
CA LEU A 376 5.99 13.98 12.99
C LEU A 376 5.73 15.35 13.61
N VAL A 377 5.64 15.41 14.94
CA VAL A 377 5.47 16.65 15.71
C VAL A 377 6.83 17.10 16.24
N PHE A 378 7.16 18.36 16.04
CA PHE A 378 8.38 18.97 16.56
C PHE A 378 8.12 19.48 17.98
N GLU A 379 8.88 19.00 18.96
CA GLU A 379 8.71 19.39 20.37
C GLU A 379 9.27 20.76 20.72
#